data_AF-W6TIJ8-F1
#
_entry.id   AF-W6TIJ8-F1
#
_cell.length_a   1.000
_cell.length_b   1.000
_cell.length_c   1.000
_cell.angle_alpha   90.00
_cell.angle_beta   90.00
_cell.angle_gamma   90.00
#
_symmetry.space_group_name_H-M   'P 1'
#
loop_
_entity.id
_entity.type
_entity.pdbx_description
1 polymer ?
#
loop_
_entity_poly.entity_id
_entity_poly.type
_entity_poly.pdbx_seq_one_letter_code
_entity_poly.pdbx_strand_id
1 'polypeptide(L)'
;MVLGASDGNVYVYKHGNFIYSGDLLDLGLPIICVKLSLDNKYLCVLRQNEFYSLEVINLDNGYNQVLSLKDLKIKDFNPFFKIDKFYNLFIKTFDSFLILNIKSGKTFRINDENSVLQACYDSLSNTYRIYFYDLNSSIINIRTYSVNSYRLFDNIFFKDKVRSYVEFDKGILYFNDKSDLKYLGL
;
A
#
# COMPACT_ATOMS: atom_id res chain seq x y z
N MET A 1 8.13 10.74 14.20
CA MET A 1 8.64 9.35 14.20
C MET A 1 7.57 8.45 14.79
N VAL A 2 7.35 7.27 14.23
CA VAL A 2 6.45 6.25 14.82
C VAL A 2 7.20 4.95 14.90
N LEU A 3 7.04 4.27 16.03
CA LEU A 3 7.64 2.97 16.31
C LEU A 3 6.52 2.00 16.68
N GLY A 4 6.54 0.82 16.09
CA GLY A 4 5.72 -0.30 16.53
C GLY A 4 6.62 -1.32 17.21
N ALA A 5 6.29 -1.70 18.43
CA ALA A 5 7.05 -2.65 19.22
C ALA A 5 6.41 -4.06 19.16
N SER A 6 7.25 -5.08 19.39
CA SER A 6 6.83 -6.48 19.37
C SER A 6 5.91 -6.86 20.53
N ASP A 7 5.81 -6.02 21.54
CA ASP A 7 4.85 -6.13 22.65
C ASP A 7 3.45 -5.60 22.29
N GLY A 8 3.26 -5.10 21.07
CA GLY A 8 2.00 -4.56 20.57
C GLY A 8 1.82 -3.07 20.79
N ASN A 9 2.79 -2.39 21.42
CA ASN A 9 2.71 -0.95 21.66
C ASN A 9 3.15 -0.13 20.45
N VAL A 10 2.34 0.89 20.12
CA VAL A 10 2.72 1.94 19.19
C VAL A 10 3.22 3.15 19.98
N TYR A 11 4.33 3.75 19.54
CA TYR A 11 4.84 5.02 20.08
C TYR A 11 4.92 6.07 18.98
N VAL A 12 4.33 7.24 19.21
CA VAL A 12 4.35 8.38 18.28
C VAL A 12 5.13 9.54 18.90
N TYR A 13 6.07 10.07 18.14
CA TYR A 13 6.90 11.21 18.51
C TYR A 13 6.76 12.34 17.49
N LYS A 14 6.56 13.57 17.97
CA LYS A 14 6.48 14.80 17.17
C LYS A 14 7.48 15.82 17.69
N HIS A 15 8.37 16.30 16.81
CA HIS A 15 9.46 17.22 17.17
C HIS A 15 10.31 16.75 18.37
N GLY A 16 10.63 15.45 18.43
CA GLY A 16 11.39 14.85 19.54
C GLY A 16 10.58 14.56 20.80
N ASN A 17 9.36 15.09 20.92
CA ASN A 17 8.50 14.84 22.06
C ASN A 17 7.62 13.61 21.83
N PHE A 18 7.53 12.78 22.85
CA PHE A 18 6.57 11.69 22.94
C PHE A 18 5.15 12.28 23.07
N ILE A 19 4.24 11.93 22.15
CA ILE A 19 2.87 12.45 22.13
C ILE A 19 1.80 11.39 22.32
N TYR A 20 2.13 10.11 22.13
CA TYR A 20 1.18 9.01 22.27
C TYR A 20 1.90 7.66 22.43
N SER A 21 1.46 6.85 23.39
CA SER A 21 1.72 5.41 23.43
C SER A 21 0.44 4.66 23.72
N GLY A 22 0.30 3.49 23.12
CA GLY A 22 -0.67 2.52 23.56
C GLY A 22 -0.72 1.32 22.64
N ASP A 23 -1.15 0.20 23.21
CA ASP A 23 -1.82 -0.83 22.44
C ASP A 23 -3.31 -0.48 22.42
N LEU A 24 -3.74 0.24 21.38
CA LEU A 24 -5.10 0.80 21.26
C LEU A 24 -6.23 -0.23 21.42
N LEU A 25 -5.92 -1.52 21.38
CA LEU A 25 -6.88 -2.60 21.49
C LEU A 25 -6.60 -3.58 22.64
N ASP A 26 -5.56 -3.36 23.46
CA ASP A 26 -5.11 -4.29 24.51
C ASP A 26 -5.01 -5.75 24.00
N LEU A 27 -4.58 -5.93 22.74
CA LEU A 27 -4.50 -7.25 22.12
C LEU A 27 -3.19 -7.97 22.44
N GLY A 28 -2.13 -7.22 22.82
CA GLY A 28 -0.79 -7.76 23.07
C GLY A 28 -0.15 -8.40 21.84
N LEU A 29 -0.66 -8.11 20.64
CA LEU A 29 -0.21 -8.73 19.39
C LEU A 29 0.99 -7.96 18.80
N PRO A 30 2.07 -8.65 18.40
CA PRO A 30 3.26 -8.01 17.87
C PRO A 30 2.96 -7.11 16.67
N ILE A 31 3.55 -5.91 16.66
CA ILE A 31 3.46 -5.03 15.49
C ILE A 31 4.54 -5.43 14.48
N ILE A 32 4.10 -5.72 13.26
CA ILE A 32 4.96 -6.04 12.12
C ILE A 32 5.42 -4.79 11.40
N CYS A 33 4.49 -3.84 11.21
CA CYS A 33 4.78 -2.62 10.45
C CYS A 33 3.89 -1.46 10.91
N VAL A 34 4.45 -0.26 10.85
CA VAL A 34 3.73 1.00 11.00
C VAL A 34 4.02 1.90 9.80
N LYS A 35 3.01 2.60 9.28
CA LYS A 35 3.18 3.67 8.28
C LYS A 35 2.34 4.87 8.64
N LEU A 36 2.94 6.05 8.52
CA LEU A 36 2.23 7.31 8.55
C LEU A 36 1.81 7.73 7.14
N SER A 37 0.67 8.38 7.03
CA SER A 37 0.35 9.21 5.87
C SER A 37 1.34 10.37 5.77
N LEU A 38 1.50 10.93 4.57
CA LEU A 38 2.48 12.00 4.30
C LEU A 38 2.27 13.26 5.16
N ASP A 39 1.02 13.57 5.51
CA ASP A 39 0.65 14.67 6.39
C ASP A 39 0.67 14.30 7.89
N ASN A 40 1.03 13.06 8.22
CA ASN A 40 1.02 12.48 9.56
C ASN A 40 -0.36 12.42 10.23
N LYS A 41 -1.44 12.51 9.46
CA LYS A 41 -2.82 12.44 9.99
C LYS A 41 -3.27 11.03 10.33
N TYR A 42 -2.90 10.06 9.49
CA TYR A 42 -3.30 8.67 9.66
C TYR A 42 -2.09 7.81 9.96
N LEU A 43 -2.25 6.93 10.94
CA LEU A 43 -1.31 5.87 11.25
C LEU A 43 -1.93 4.54 10.88
N CYS A 44 -1.28 3.80 9.98
CA CYS A 44 -1.64 2.42 9.72
C CYS A 44 -0.72 1.48 10.50
N VAL A 45 -1.31 0.51 11.19
CA VAL A 45 -0.62 -0.47 12.04
C VAL A 45 -0.95 -1.86 11.50
N LEU A 46 0.08 -2.62 11.15
CA LEU A 46 -0.04 -4.02 10.78
C LEU A 46 0.46 -4.89 11.93
N ARG A 47 -0.40 -5.79 12.42
CA ARG A 47 -0.11 -6.68 13.54
C ARG A 47 -0.05 -8.13 13.09
N GLN A 48 0.81 -8.91 13.76
CA GLN A 48 0.88 -10.35 13.58
C GLN A 48 -0.20 -11.01 14.41
N ASN A 49 -1.17 -11.62 13.75
CA ASN A 49 -2.05 -12.65 14.30
C ASN A 49 -2.02 -13.85 13.33
N GLU A 50 -2.88 -14.85 13.51
CA GLU A 50 -2.94 -16.04 12.63
C GLU A 50 -3.01 -15.69 11.13
N PHE A 51 -3.62 -14.56 10.76
CA PHE A 51 -3.81 -14.12 9.38
C PHE A 51 -3.54 -12.62 9.15
N TYR A 52 -2.73 -11.98 9.99
CA TYR A 52 -2.53 -10.53 10.12
C TYR A 52 -3.80 -9.67 10.28
N SER A 53 -3.69 -8.60 11.09
CA SER A 53 -4.69 -7.52 11.15
C SER A 53 -4.07 -6.19 10.78
N LEU A 54 -4.87 -5.36 10.14
CA LEU A 54 -4.53 -3.98 9.79
C LEU A 54 -5.52 -3.05 10.46
N GLU A 55 -4.96 -2.01 11.06
CA GLU A 55 -5.72 -0.92 11.67
C GLU A 55 -5.27 0.41 11.09
N VAL A 56 -6.21 1.34 10.99
CA VAL A 56 -5.91 2.74 10.67
C VAL A 56 -6.46 3.60 11.77
N ILE A 57 -5.61 4.46 12.29
CA ILE A 57 -5.87 5.36 13.42
C ILE A 57 -5.77 6.78 12.91
N ASN A 58 -6.75 7.61 13.27
CA ASN A 58 -6.72 9.04 13.00
C ASN A 58 -6.06 9.77 14.19
N LEU A 59 -4.85 10.28 13.97
CA LEU A 59 -4.04 10.93 15.00
C LEU A 59 -4.57 12.33 15.37
N ASP A 60 -5.27 13.01 14.45
CA ASP A 60 -5.83 14.35 14.71
C ASP A 60 -7.13 14.29 15.53
N ASN A 61 -7.87 13.20 15.43
CA ASN A 61 -9.18 13.04 16.07
C ASN A 61 -9.10 12.11 17.29
N GLY A 62 -8.31 12.50 18.29
CA GLY A 62 -8.23 11.78 19.57
C GLY A 62 -7.71 10.35 19.47
N TYR A 63 -6.89 10.03 18.45
CA TYR A 63 -6.35 8.68 18.21
C TYR A 63 -7.42 7.60 17.99
N ASN A 64 -8.57 7.98 17.45
CA ASN A 64 -9.65 7.03 17.15
C ASN A 64 -9.27 6.09 16.01
N GLN A 65 -9.59 4.80 16.18
CA GLN A 65 -9.55 3.84 15.08
C GLN A 65 -10.64 4.17 14.06
N VAL A 66 -10.26 4.27 12.79
CA VAL A 66 -11.17 4.57 11.67
C VAL A 66 -11.33 3.42 10.69
N LEU A 67 -10.42 2.44 10.74
CA LEU A 67 -10.52 1.21 9.94
C LEU A 67 -9.90 0.05 10.73
N SER A 68 -10.53 -1.11 10.64
CA SER A 68 -9.96 -2.38 11.10
C SER A 68 -10.29 -3.46 10.07
N LEU A 69 -9.26 -4.16 9.61
CA LEU A 69 -9.35 -5.30 8.72
C LEU A 69 -8.64 -6.48 9.38
N LYS A 70 -9.28 -7.64 9.29
CA LYS A 70 -8.75 -8.91 9.79
C LYS A 70 -8.58 -9.87 8.62
N ASP A 71 -7.83 -10.93 8.86
CA ASP A 71 -7.61 -12.03 7.91
C ASP A 71 -6.94 -11.59 6.61
N LEU A 72 -6.06 -10.60 6.70
CA LEU A 72 -5.22 -10.15 5.59
C LEU A 72 -4.06 -11.14 5.41
N LYS A 73 -4.28 -12.18 4.61
CA LYS A 73 -3.22 -13.12 4.18
C LYS A 73 -2.13 -12.37 3.39
N ILE A 74 -1.26 -11.65 4.07
CA ILE A 74 -0.24 -10.79 3.47
C ILE A 74 0.92 -11.65 2.98
N LYS A 75 1.31 -11.43 1.72
CA LYS A 75 2.30 -12.24 1.00
C LYS A 75 3.71 -12.06 1.54
N ASP A 76 4.04 -10.85 1.99
CA ASP A 76 5.36 -10.48 2.48
C ASP A 76 5.23 -9.28 3.44
N PHE A 77 6.07 -9.24 4.48
CA PHE A 77 5.93 -8.35 5.63
C PHE A 77 6.10 -6.87 5.26
N ASN A 78 6.86 -6.55 4.20
CA ASN A 78 6.69 -5.32 3.41
C ASN A 78 7.58 -5.25 2.16
N PRO A 79 6.97 -5.25 0.97
CA PRO A 79 7.42 -4.33 -0.07
C PRO A 79 6.31 -3.39 -0.57
N PHE A 80 5.04 -3.72 -0.32
CA PHE A 80 3.92 -2.98 -0.90
C PHE A 80 2.81 -2.64 0.10
N PHE A 81 3.22 -1.94 1.16
CA PHE A 81 2.30 -1.25 2.08
C PHE A 81 2.58 0.25 2.01
N LYS A 82 1.72 0.97 1.29
CA LYS A 82 1.92 2.38 0.94
C LYS A 82 0.64 3.17 1.18
N ILE A 83 0.79 4.35 1.77
CA ILE A 83 -0.29 5.33 1.90
C ILE A 83 0.08 6.50 1.01
N ASP A 84 -0.82 6.90 0.11
CA ASP A 84 -0.60 8.07 -0.72
C ASP A 84 -1.07 9.38 -0.04
N LYS A 85 -0.86 10.50 -0.73
CA LYS A 85 -1.29 11.84 -0.27
C LYS A 85 -2.81 12.04 -0.24
N PHE A 86 -3.59 11.11 -0.78
CA PHE A 86 -5.05 11.13 -0.81
C PHE A 86 -5.66 10.09 0.13
N TYR A 87 -4.85 9.52 1.02
CA TYR A 87 -5.26 8.58 2.04
C TYR A 87 -5.80 7.26 1.46
N ASN A 88 -5.29 6.86 0.30
CA ASN A 88 -5.47 5.50 -0.18
C ASN A 88 -4.34 4.65 0.36
N LEU A 89 -4.73 3.55 1.00
CA LEU A 89 -3.82 2.53 1.48
C LEU A 89 -3.80 1.37 0.49
N PHE A 90 -2.61 1.08 -0.02
CA PHE A 90 -2.36 0.02 -0.97
C PHE A 90 -1.69 -1.17 -0.27
N ILE A 91 -2.18 -2.38 -0.52
CA ILE A 91 -1.74 -3.61 0.15
C ILE A 91 -1.70 -4.76 -0.85
N LYS A 92 -0.62 -5.53 -0.84
CA LYS A 92 -0.52 -6.79 -1.59
C LYS A 92 -0.72 -7.99 -0.68
N THR A 93 -1.74 -8.80 -0.93
CA THR A 93 -1.99 -10.09 -0.28
C THR A 93 -1.41 -11.24 -1.10
N PHE A 94 -1.55 -12.48 -0.63
CA PHE A 94 -1.12 -13.67 -1.36
C PHE A 94 -1.80 -13.81 -2.73
N ASP A 95 -3.07 -13.44 -2.81
CA ASP A 95 -4.00 -13.71 -3.92
C ASP A 95 -4.59 -12.44 -4.54
N SER A 96 -4.35 -11.27 -3.96
CA SER A 96 -5.00 -10.04 -4.38
C SER A 96 -4.19 -8.79 -4.07
N PHE A 97 -4.62 -7.69 -4.69
CA PHE A 97 -4.19 -6.35 -4.38
C PHE A 97 -5.39 -5.54 -3.88
N LEU A 98 -5.22 -4.90 -2.72
CA LEU A 98 -6.25 -4.10 -2.07
C LEU A 98 -5.92 -2.62 -2.17
N ILE A 99 -6.93 -1.83 -2.52
CA ILE A 99 -6.92 -0.37 -2.43
C ILE A 99 -8.01 0.03 -1.44
N LEU A 100 -7.61 0.69 -0.37
CA LEU A 100 -8.47 1.09 0.73
C LEU A 100 -8.51 2.59 0.80
N ASN A 101 -9.68 3.18 0.57
CA ASN A 101 -9.85 4.61 0.78
C ASN A 101 -10.17 4.87 2.27
N ILE A 102 -9.19 5.37 3.03
CA ILE A 102 -9.30 5.55 4.48
C ILE A 102 -10.48 6.46 4.85
N LYS A 103 -10.74 7.49 4.03
CA LYS A 103 -11.80 8.47 4.30
C LYS A 103 -13.21 7.89 4.12
N SER A 104 -13.42 7.07 3.09
CA SER A 104 -14.75 6.51 2.79
C SER A 104 -14.95 5.09 3.32
N GLY A 105 -13.90 4.44 3.82
CA GLY A 105 -13.91 3.04 4.24
C GLY A 105 -14.08 2.04 3.09
N LYS A 106 -14.15 2.51 1.83
CA LYS A 106 -14.34 1.64 0.68
C LYS A 106 -13.08 0.81 0.43
N THR A 107 -13.30 -0.49 0.24
CA THR A 107 -12.26 -1.46 -0.12
C THR A 107 -12.47 -1.89 -1.56
N PHE A 108 -11.43 -1.77 -2.37
CA PHE A 108 -11.38 -2.29 -3.72
C PHE A 108 -10.37 -3.43 -3.78
N ARG A 109 -10.80 -4.60 -4.25
CA ARG A 109 -9.97 -5.80 -4.37
C ARG A 109 -9.78 -6.15 -5.84
N ILE A 110 -8.54 -6.44 -6.19
CA ILE A 110 -8.14 -6.92 -7.51
C ILE A 110 -7.48 -8.27 -7.32
N ASN A 111 -8.09 -9.33 -7.83
CA ASN A 111 -7.46 -10.63 -7.82
C ASN A 111 -6.29 -10.59 -8.82
N ASP A 112 -5.12 -11.02 -8.39
CA ASP A 112 -3.93 -10.97 -9.24
C ASP A 112 -2.98 -12.12 -8.92
N GLU A 113 -2.52 -12.79 -9.97
CA GLU A 113 -1.52 -13.86 -9.90
C GLU A 113 -0.09 -13.32 -10.08
N ASN A 114 0.04 -12.07 -10.56
CA ASN A 114 1.30 -11.44 -10.90
C ASN A 114 1.91 -10.70 -9.71
N SER A 115 3.09 -10.13 -9.95
CA SER A 115 3.72 -9.24 -8.98
C SER A 115 3.40 -7.79 -9.27
N VAL A 116 2.70 -7.13 -8.35
CA VAL A 116 2.60 -5.66 -8.33
C VAL A 116 4.01 -5.06 -8.18
N LEU A 117 4.38 -4.22 -9.14
CA LEU A 117 5.57 -3.39 -9.14
C LEU A 117 5.30 -2.02 -8.51
N GLN A 118 4.16 -1.42 -8.87
CA GLN A 118 3.77 -0.09 -8.39
C GLN A 118 2.26 0.09 -8.48
N ALA A 119 1.74 0.95 -7.61
CA ALA A 119 0.39 1.45 -7.68
C ALA A 119 0.40 2.94 -7.33
N CYS A 120 -0.45 3.70 -8.03
CA CYS A 120 -0.62 5.11 -7.79
C CYS A 120 -2.08 5.52 -7.99
N TYR A 121 -2.47 6.58 -7.29
CA TYR A 121 -3.71 7.29 -7.55
C TYR A 121 -3.38 8.57 -8.32
N ASP A 122 -4.09 8.77 -9.43
CA ASP A 122 -4.05 10.00 -10.18
C ASP A 122 -5.32 10.82 -9.94
N SER A 123 -5.17 11.92 -9.20
CA SER A 123 -6.28 12.82 -8.88
C SER A 123 -6.82 13.59 -10.07
N LEU A 124 -6.00 13.83 -11.11
CA LEU A 124 -6.42 14.60 -12.28
C LEU A 124 -7.41 13.79 -13.13
N SER A 125 -7.08 12.53 -13.41
CA SER A 125 -7.97 11.60 -14.12
C SER A 125 -8.95 10.86 -13.21
N ASN A 126 -8.82 11.02 -11.89
CA ASN A 126 -9.55 10.28 -10.86
C ASN A 126 -9.53 8.76 -11.10
N THR A 127 -8.32 8.23 -11.28
CA THR A 127 -8.08 6.80 -11.55
C THR A 127 -7.02 6.21 -10.62
N TYR A 128 -7.10 4.89 -10.42
CA TYR A 128 -6.00 4.10 -9.89
C TYR A 128 -5.26 3.45 -11.05
N ARG A 129 -3.93 3.54 -11.05
CA ARG A 129 -3.09 2.82 -12.01
C ARG A 129 -2.17 1.87 -11.27
N ILE A 130 -2.10 0.63 -11.76
CA ILE A 130 -1.38 -0.46 -11.12
C ILE A 130 -0.54 -1.17 -12.17
N TYR A 131 0.74 -1.30 -11.86
CA TYR A 131 1.77 -1.88 -12.68
C TYR A 131 2.03 -3.28 -12.16
N PHE A 132 1.73 -4.28 -12.99
CA PHE A 132 1.96 -5.68 -12.73
C PHE A 132 3.11 -6.18 -13.60
N TYR A 133 3.85 -7.15 -13.09
CA TYR A 133 4.84 -7.88 -13.85
C TYR A 133 4.64 -9.38 -13.70
N ASP A 134 4.51 -10.03 -14.85
CA ASP A 134 4.51 -11.48 -14.98
C ASP A 134 5.92 -11.95 -15.32
N LEU A 135 6.54 -12.66 -14.37
CA LEU A 135 7.88 -13.21 -14.51
C LEU A 135 7.97 -14.28 -15.60
N ASN A 136 6.92 -15.07 -15.79
CA ASN A 136 6.92 -16.19 -16.73
C ASN A 136 6.80 -15.70 -18.16
N SER A 137 5.91 -14.74 -18.41
CA SER A 137 5.71 -14.19 -19.75
C SER A 137 6.63 -13.00 -20.08
N SER A 138 7.33 -12.45 -19.08
CA SER A 138 8.11 -11.21 -19.20
C SER A 138 7.26 -10.07 -19.77
N ILE A 139 6.08 -9.87 -19.17
CA ILE A 139 5.10 -8.86 -19.56
C ILE A 139 4.87 -7.92 -18.40
N ILE A 140 5.00 -6.63 -18.67
CA ILE A 140 4.48 -5.56 -17.81
C ILE A 140 3.05 -5.27 -18.24
N ASN A 141 2.11 -5.36 -17.31
CA ASN A 141 0.72 -4.99 -17.51
C ASN A 141 0.40 -3.75 -16.66
N ILE A 142 -0.08 -2.69 -17.31
CA ILE A 142 -0.57 -1.48 -16.65
C ILE A 142 -2.10 -1.48 -16.71
N ARG A 143 -2.74 -1.69 -15.56
CA ARG A 143 -4.20 -1.62 -15.42
C ARG A 143 -4.62 -0.29 -14.82
N THR A 144 -5.57 0.37 -15.46
CA THR A 144 -6.15 1.63 -14.97
C THR A 144 -7.61 1.40 -14.57
N TYR A 145 -7.98 1.80 -13.36
CA TYR A 145 -9.32 1.64 -12.79
C TYR A 145 -9.93 2.99 -12.46
N SER A 146 -11.21 3.19 -12.78
CA SER A 146 -11.93 4.39 -12.35
C SER A 146 -12.18 4.36 -10.84
N VAL A 147 -11.90 5.44 -10.13
CA VAL A 147 -12.12 5.51 -8.67
C VAL A 147 -13.61 5.51 -8.31
N ASN A 148 -14.47 6.04 -9.19
CA ASN A 148 -15.89 6.14 -8.92
C ASN A 148 -16.61 4.79 -9.08
N SER A 149 -16.29 4.04 -10.13
CA SER A 149 -16.97 2.78 -10.46
C SER A 149 -16.18 1.54 -10.06
N TYR A 150 -14.88 1.69 -9.74
CA TYR A 150 -13.93 0.59 -9.54
C TYR A 150 -13.82 -0.37 -10.73
N ARG A 151 -14.30 0.04 -11.90
CA ARG A 151 -14.20 -0.75 -13.13
C ARG A 151 -12.87 -0.48 -13.82
N LEU A 152 -12.32 -1.53 -14.42
CA LEU A 152 -11.17 -1.44 -15.31
C LEU A 152 -11.55 -0.54 -16.48
N PHE A 153 -10.81 0.55 -16.64
CA PHE A 153 -10.97 1.55 -17.68
C PHE A 153 -10.02 1.26 -18.86
N ASP A 154 -8.78 0.89 -18.57
CA ASP A 154 -7.74 0.65 -19.58
C ASP A 154 -6.74 -0.41 -19.10
N ASN A 155 -6.10 -1.10 -20.04
CA ASN A 155 -5.19 -2.22 -19.81
C ASN A 155 -4.13 -2.30 -20.92
N ILE A 156 -2.91 -1.88 -20.61
CA ILE A 156 -1.80 -1.77 -21.56
C ILE A 156 -0.74 -2.83 -21.25
N PHE A 157 -0.25 -3.50 -22.28
CA PHE A 157 0.76 -4.55 -22.16
C PHE A 157 2.07 -4.14 -22.84
N PHE A 158 3.18 -4.31 -22.13
CA PHE A 158 4.53 -4.16 -22.66
C PHE A 158 5.25 -5.49 -22.51
N LYS A 159 5.72 -6.04 -23.64
CA LYS A 159 6.56 -7.22 -23.62
C LYS A 159 8.01 -6.79 -23.48
N ASP A 160 8.50 -6.80 -22.25
CA ASP A 160 9.88 -6.45 -21.92
C ASP A 160 10.31 -7.16 -20.64
N LYS A 161 11.59 -7.55 -20.56
CA LYS A 161 12.12 -8.27 -19.41
C LYS A 161 12.81 -7.30 -18.47
N VAL A 162 12.20 -7.10 -17.30
CA VAL A 162 12.71 -6.19 -16.27
C VAL A 162 13.86 -6.86 -15.52
N ARG A 163 15.06 -6.30 -15.65
CA ARG A 163 16.25 -6.74 -14.90
C ARG A 163 16.32 -6.11 -13.51
N SER A 164 15.98 -4.83 -13.42
CA SER A 164 15.89 -4.08 -12.16
C SER A 164 14.96 -2.89 -12.35
N TYR A 165 14.27 -2.45 -11.30
CA TYR A 165 13.37 -1.31 -11.37
C TYR A 165 13.39 -0.49 -10.07
N VAL A 166 12.92 0.75 -10.17
CA VAL A 166 12.62 1.62 -9.04
C VAL A 166 11.30 2.34 -9.29
N GLU A 167 10.55 2.59 -8.22
CA GLU A 167 9.40 3.51 -8.28
C GLU A 167 9.91 4.94 -8.55
N PHE A 168 9.35 5.62 -9.56
CA PHE A 168 9.73 6.99 -9.89
C PHE A 168 8.49 7.81 -10.24
N ASP A 169 8.20 8.83 -9.43
CA ASP A 169 6.94 9.59 -9.47
C ASP A 169 5.69 8.68 -9.42
N LYS A 170 4.85 8.73 -10.46
CA LYS A 170 3.64 7.90 -10.59
C LYS A 170 3.85 6.68 -11.50
N GLY A 171 5.08 6.40 -11.92
CA GLY A 171 5.43 5.30 -12.81
C GLY A 171 6.67 4.54 -12.36
N ILE A 172 7.13 3.62 -13.20
CA ILE A 172 8.35 2.84 -12.94
C ILE A 172 9.48 3.25 -13.89
N LEU A 173 10.69 3.34 -13.35
CA LEU A 173 11.93 3.44 -14.12
C LEU A 173 12.66 2.11 -14.01
N TYR A 174 13.03 1.50 -15.14
CA TYR A 174 13.62 0.16 -15.14
C TYR A 174 14.69 -0.04 -16.22
N PHE A 175 15.60 -0.97 -15.95
CA PHE A 175 16.53 -1.49 -16.95
C PHE A 175 16.01 -2.81 -17.49
N ASN A 176 16.04 -2.95 -18.82
CA ASN A 176 15.74 -4.24 -19.45
C ASN A 176 16.99 -5.14 -19.56
N ASP A 177 16.82 -6.35 -20.10
CA ASP A 177 17.92 -7.31 -20.33
C ASP A 177 19.01 -6.79 -21.30
N LYS A 178 18.69 -5.81 -22.14
CA LYS A 178 19.66 -5.12 -23.03
C LYS A 178 20.37 -3.96 -22.33
N SER A 179 20.08 -3.71 -21.05
CA SER A 179 20.57 -2.57 -20.28
C SER A 179 20.07 -1.22 -20.79
N ASP A 180 18.97 -1.19 -21.55
CA ASP A 180 18.30 0.06 -21.89
C ASP A 180 17.52 0.58 -20.69
N LEU A 181 17.65 1.87 -20.39
CA LEU A 181 16.81 2.55 -19.42
C LEU A 181 15.44 2.88 -20.04
N LYS A 182 14.37 2.48 -19.38
CA LYS A 182 12.98 2.68 -19.80
C LYS A 182 12.19 3.34 -18.68
N TYR A 183 11.28 4.24 -19.04
CA TYR A 183 10.33 4.86 -18.13
C TYR A 183 8.91 4.57 -18.58
N LEU A 184 8.08 4.06 -17.66
CA LEU A 184 6.65 3.81 -17.86
C LEU A 184 5.86 4.63 -16.84
N GLY A 185 5.51 5.86 -17.23
CA GLY A 185 4.81 6.85 -16.40
C GLY A 185 3.43 7.24 -16.92
N LEU A 186 2.84 8.22 -16.20
CA LEU A 186 1.70 9.01 -16.66
C LEU A 186 2.15 10.12 -17.59
#